data_AF-A0A2R6D9D8-F1
#
_entry.id   AF-A0A2R6D9D8-F1
#
_cell.length_a   1.000
_cell.length_b   1.000
_cell.length_c   1.000
_cell.angle_alpha   90.00
_cell.angle_beta   90.00
_cell.angle_gamma   90.00
#
_symmetry.space_group_name_H-M   'P 1'
#
loop_
_entity.id
_entity.type
_entity.pdbx_description
1 polymer ?
#
loop_
_entity_poly.entity_id
_entity_poly.type
_entity_poly.pdbx_seq_one_letter_code
_entity_poly.pdbx_strand_id
1 'polypeptide(L)'
;MSDPAAEEAPRKRPWLAAVLTVLIPGLGHLYLRLWGRALLWFVIVIGSVLVLVPEWFSAASLGDLTGVAESVDPLTSLALLGMSALCVVDAYLMATRHNERARRQHDDATTSCPECGRELDGDLDFCHWCTARLDEAGADADAE
;
A
#
# COMPACT_ATOMS: atom_id res chain seq x y z
N MET A 1 -27.78 20.21 6.18
CA MET A 1 -27.58 18.89 6.83
C MET A 1 -26.85 18.08 5.77
N SER A 2 -25.53 18.11 5.81
CA SER A 2 -24.66 17.65 4.73
C SER A 2 -24.42 16.15 4.88
N ASP A 3 -24.68 15.38 3.82
CA ASP A 3 -24.48 13.93 3.79
C ASP A 3 -22.98 13.58 3.90
N PRO A 4 -22.58 12.67 4.81
CA PRO A 4 -21.19 12.22 4.98
C PRO A 4 -20.78 11.08 4.03
N ALA A 5 -21.53 10.79 2.96
CA ALA A 5 -21.45 9.52 2.24
C ALA A 5 -20.53 9.46 1.00
N ALA A 6 -19.73 10.49 0.71
CA ALA A 6 -18.76 10.46 -0.39
C ALA A 6 -17.34 10.77 0.10
N GLU A 7 -16.89 10.08 1.15
CA GLU A 7 -15.44 10.02 1.41
C GLU A 7 -14.82 9.09 0.37
N GLU A 8 -14.46 9.65 -0.80
CA GLU A 8 -13.50 9.03 -1.72
C GLU A 8 -12.33 8.49 -0.88
N ALA A 9 -12.19 7.17 -0.79
CA ALA A 9 -11.17 6.56 0.06
C ALA A 9 -9.80 7.16 -0.32
N PRO A 10 -9.09 7.81 0.62
CA PRO A 10 -7.96 8.66 0.26
C PRO A 10 -6.84 7.84 -0.38
N ARG A 11 -6.53 8.17 -1.64
CA ARG A 11 -5.43 7.57 -2.41
C ARG A 11 -4.15 7.53 -1.57
N LYS A 12 -3.55 6.35 -1.43
CA LYS A 12 -2.30 6.17 -0.70
C LYS A 12 -1.15 6.72 -1.52
N ARG A 13 -0.21 7.42 -0.90
CA ARG A 13 0.96 7.97 -1.58
C ARG A 13 2.10 6.94 -1.56
N PRO A 14 2.44 6.28 -2.68
CA PRO A 14 3.43 5.19 -2.70
C PRO A 14 4.85 5.66 -2.36
N TRP A 15 5.19 6.90 -2.71
CA TRP A 15 6.47 7.50 -2.33
C TRP A 15 6.61 7.65 -0.81
N LEU A 16 5.51 7.94 -0.10
CA LEU A 16 5.52 8.08 1.36
C LEU A 16 5.79 6.73 2.02
N ALA A 17 5.19 5.65 1.50
CA ALA A 17 5.46 4.29 1.96
C ALA A 17 6.93 3.89 1.75
N ALA A 18 7.52 4.25 0.60
CA ALA A 18 8.94 4.00 0.34
C ALA A 18 9.85 4.76 1.31
N VAL A 19 9.61 6.06 1.51
CA VAL A 19 10.38 6.89 2.45
C VAL A 19 10.26 6.36 3.88
N LEU A 20 9.05 5.99 4.32
CA LEU A 20 8.84 5.44 5.66
C LEU A 20 9.60 4.13 5.88
N THR A 21 9.65 3.25 4.88
CA THR A 21 10.43 2.01 4.95
C THR A 21 11.94 2.26 5.00
N VAL A 22 12.42 3.29 4.30
CA VAL A 22 13.84 3.69 4.36
C VAL A 22 14.21 4.21 5.74
N LEU A 23 13.33 4.99 6.38
CA LEU A 23 13.57 5.50 7.73
C LEU A 23 13.53 4.38 8.78
N ILE A 24 12.49 3.55 8.73
CA ILE A 24 12.28 2.47 9.70
C ILE A 24 11.77 1.22 8.94
N PRO A 25 12.52 0.11 8.96
CA PRO A 25 12.08 -1.13 8.33
C PRO A 25 10.68 -1.54 8.80
N GLY A 26 9.76 -1.76 7.85
CA GLY A 26 8.37 -2.15 8.12
C GLY A 26 7.38 -1.01 8.33
N LEU A 27 7.82 0.26 8.45
CA LEU A 27 6.88 1.38 8.64
C LEU A 27 6.05 1.68 7.39
N GLY A 28 6.60 1.49 6.19
CA GLY A 28 5.84 1.66 4.94
C GLY A 28 4.68 0.68 4.82
N HIS A 29 4.86 -0.57 5.29
CA HIS A 29 3.78 -1.56 5.36
C HIS A 29 2.77 -1.23 6.46
N LEU A 30 3.22 -0.65 7.58
CA LEU A 30 2.36 -0.16 8.64
C LEU A 30 1.46 1.00 8.17
N TYR A 31 1.99 1.92 7.36
CA TYR A 31 1.22 3.01 6.74
C TYR A 31 0.06 2.50 5.89
N LEU A 32 0.28 1.40 5.17
CA LEU A 32 -0.73 0.73 4.37
C LEU A 32 -1.64 -0.20 5.21
N ARG A 33 -1.49 -0.23 6.54
CA ARG A 33 -2.21 -1.10 7.51
C ARG A 33 -2.08 -2.61 7.20
N LEU A 34 -1.02 -3.03 6.51
CA LEU A 34 -0.72 -4.44 6.24
C LEU A 34 0.09 -5.04 7.41
N TRP A 35 -0.56 -5.22 8.55
CA TRP A 35 0.07 -5.67 9.81
C TRP A 35 0.89 -6.95 9.67
N GLY A 36 0.41 -7.94 8.91
CA GLY A 36 1.14 -9.19 8.68
C GLY A 36 2.46 -9.00 7.93
N ARG A 37 2.49 -8.17 6.89
CA ARG A 37 3.73 -7.87 6.14
C ARG A 37 4.66 -6.96 6.93
N ALA A 38 4.11 -6.01 7.69
CA ALA A 38 4.91 -5.16 8.58
C ALA A 38 5.68 -6.02 9.59
N LEU A 39 4.99 -6.97 10.26
CA LEU A 39 5.63 -7.90 11.20
C LEU A 39 6.65 -8.81 10.49
N LEU A 40 6.29 -9.39 9.35
CA LEU A 40 7.18 -10.26 8.57
C LEU A 40 8.50 -9.55 8.21
N TRP A 41 8.42 -8.36 7.61
CA TRP A 41 9.61 -7.61 7.20
C TRP A 41 10.40 -7.08 8.38
N PHE A 42 9.72 -6.66 9.46
CA PHE A 42 10.39 -6.27 10.69
C PHE A 42 11.21 -7.44 11.27
N VAL A 43 10.60 -8.62 11.41
CA VAL A 43 11.28 -9.81 11.95
C VAL A 43 12.43 -10.26 11.04
N ILE A 44 12.25 -10.23 9.71
CA ILE A 44 13.32 -10.64 8.79
C ILE A 44 14.48 -9.64 8.81
N VAL A 45 14.22 -8.33 8.74
CA VAL A 45 15.29 -7.31 8.69
C VAL A 45 16.00 -7.20 10.03
N ILE A 46 15.26 -7.11 11.13
CA ILE A 46 15.88 -7.06 12.46
C ILE A 46 16.55 -8.40 12.73
N GLY A 47 15.88 -9.53 12.54
CA GLY A 47 16.43 -10.86 12.76
C GLY A 47 17.70 -11.12 11.95
N SER A 48 17.78 -10.68 10.69
CA SER A 48 18.98 -10.83 9.88
C SER A 48 20.14 -10.03 10.45
N VAL A 49 19.93 -8.76 10.81
CA VAL A 49 20.96 -7.94 11.47
C VAL A 49 21.42 -8.58 12.78
N LEU A 50 20.48 -9.08 13.59
CA LEU A 50 20.79 -9.69 14.88
C LEU A 50 21.57 -11.01 14.74
N VAL A 51 21.31 -11.80 13.70
CA VAL A 51 22.00 -13.08 13.46
C VAL A 51 23.35 -12.86 12.76
N LEU A 52 23.43 -11.93 11.81
CA LEU A 52 24.61 -11.73 10.97
C LEU A 52 25.68 -10.85 11.63
N VAL A 53 25.32 -10.02 12.61
CA VAL A 53 26.23 -9.03 13.20
C VAL A 53 26.27 -9.13 14.74
N PRO A 54 26.59 -10.28 15.34
CA PRO A 54 26.42 -10.53 16.79
C PRO A 54 27.12 -9.51 17.71
N GLU A 55 28.12 -8.78 17.21
CA GLU A 55 28.76 -7.65 17.89
C GLU A 55 27.80 -6.49 18.26
N TRP A 56 26.57 -6.49 17.73
CA TRP A 56 25.52 -5.58 18.19
C TRP A 56 25.21 -5.72 19.69
N PHE A 57 25.41 -6.92 20.26
CA PHE A 57 25.18 -7.17 21.69
C PHE A 57 26.31 -6.64 22.58
N SER A 58 27.51 -6.49 22.02
CA SER A 58 28.72 -6.06 22.76
C SER A 58 28.91 -4.54 22.71
N ALA A 59 28.18 -3.83 21.85
CA ALA A 59 28.22 -2.36 21.77
C ALA A 59 27.66 -1.71 23.04
N ALA A 60 28.51 -0.97 23.76
CA ALA A 60 28.16 -0.28 25.02
C ALA A 60 27.96 1.23 24.82
N SER A 61 28.41 1.77 23.69
CA SER A 61 28.33 3.19 23.36
C SER A 61 28.04 3.42 21.88
N LEU A 62 27.63 4.64 21.51
CA LEU A 62 27.47 5.03 20.10
C LEU A 62 28.79 4.96 19.31
N GLY A 63 29.95 5.06 19.98
CA GLY A 63 31.27 4.92 19.35
C GLY A 63 31.64 3.46 19.04
N ASP A 64 31.06 2.49 19.74
CA ASP A 64 31.28 1.08 19.42
C ASP A 64 30.54 0.68 18.14
N LEU A 65 29.45 1.39 17.80
CA LEU A 65 28.68 1.16 16.57
C LEU A 65 29.51 1.37 15.31
N THR A 66 30.48 2.29 15.32
CA THR A 66 31.39 2.46 14.18
C THR A 66 32.32 1.27 14.03
N GLY A 67 32.82 0.70 15.14
CA GLY A 67 33.62 -0.52 15.10
C GLY A 67 32.82 -1.74 14.63
N VAL A 68 31.54 -1.84 15.04
CA VAL A 68 30.63 -2.86 14.53
C VAL A 68 30.45 -2.70 13.01
N ALA A 69 30.21 -1.49 12.51
CA ALA A 69 30.02 -1.23 11.09
C ALA A 69 31.26 -1.59 10.25
N GLU A 70 32.47 -1.31 10.75
CA GLU A 70 33.73 -1.66 10.08
C GLU A 70 34.01 -3.18 10.09
N SER A 71 33.45 -3.91 11.05
CA SER A 71 33.63 -5.37 11.17
C SER A 71 32.76 -6.18 10.20
N VAL A 72 31.79 -5.56 9.54
CA VAL A 72 30.84 -6.26 8.66
C VAL A 72 31.50 -6.58 7.33
N ASP A 73 31.54 -7.88 7.00
CA ASP A 73 32.02 -8.35 5.69
C ASP A 73 31.24 -7.68 4.52
N PRO A 74 31.92 -7.32 3.41
CA PRO A 74 31.27 -6.68 2.27
C PRO A 74 30.11 -7.49 1.67
N LEU A 75 30.17 -8.83 1.71
CA LEU A 75 29.10 -9.68 1.20
C LEU A 75 27.86 -9.60 2.10
N THR A 76 28.05 -9.61 3.42
CA THR A 76 26.97 -9.39 4.40
C THR A 76 26.33 -8.01 4.21
N SER A 77 27.15 -6.98 4.01
CA SER A 77 26.67 -5.62 3.72
C SER A 77 25.82 -5.57 2.45
N LEU A 78 26.27 -6.21 1.37
CA LEU A 78 25.52 -6.30 0.11
C LEU A 78 24.22 -7.07 0.27
N ALA A 79 24.23 -8.15 1.06
CA ALA A 79 23.03 -8.94 1.36
C ALA A 79 21.99 -8.13 2.15
N LEU A 80 22.40 -7.40 3.18
CA LEU A 80 21.52 -6.51 3.95
C LEU A 80 20.97 -5.36 3.09
N LEU A 81 21.80 -4.77 2.22
CA LEU A 81 21.38 -3.75 1.28
C LEU A 81 20.34 -4.30 0.29
N GLY A 82 20.59 -5.47 -0.29
CA GLY A 82 19.68 -6.16 -1.19
C GLY A 82 18.34 -6.49 -0.50
N MET A 83 18.39 -6.99 0.73
CA MET A 83 17.20 -7.24 1.56
C MET A 83 16.40 -5.95 1.79
N SER A 84 17.08 -4.86 2.14
CA SER A 84 16.45 -3.55 2.37
C SER A 84 15.80 -3.01 1.09
N ALA A 85 16.48 -3.14 -0.04
CA ALA A 85 15.94 -2.76 -1.34
C ALA A 85 14.69 -3.58 -1.70
N LEU A 86 14.72 -4.90 -1.46
CA LEU A 86 13.54 -5.75 -1.65
C LEU A 86 12.36 -5.34 -0.76
N CYS A 87 12.62 -4.96 0.50
CA CYS A 87 11.60 -4.44 1.41
C CYS A 87 10.95 -3.15 0.88
N VAL A 88 11.77 -2.22 0.36
CA VAL A 88 11.30 -0.97 -0.26
C VAL A 88 10.50 -1.24 -1.53
N VAL A 89 10.99 -2.11 -2.42
CA VAL A 89 10.30 -2.50 -3.64
C VAL A 89 8.95 -3.15 -3.32
N ASP A 90 8.90 -4.03 -2.32
CA ASP A 90 7.67 -4.65 -1.87
C ASP A 90 6.65 -3.63 -1.36
N ALA A 91 7.08 -2.69 -0.50
CA ALA A 91 6.23 -1.62 0.01
C ALA A 91 5.68 -0.74 -1.12
N TYR A 92 6.52 -0.39 -2.10
CA TYR A 92 6.14 0.41 -3.25
C TYR A 92 5.12 -0.31 -4.13
N LEU A 93 5.41 -1.55 -4.54
CA LEU A 93 4.51 -2.35 -5.37
C LEU A 93 3.18 -2.63 -4.68
N MET A 94 3.19 -2.81 -3.36
CA MET A 94 1.95 -2.99 -2.62
C MET A 94 1.11 -1.70 -2.59
N ALA A 95 1.76 -0.55 -2.40
CA ALA A 95 1.08 0.74 -2.44
C ALA A 95 0.46 1.01 -3.83
N THR A 96 1.18 0.71 -4.92
CA THR A 96 0.64 0.89 -6.28
C THR A 96 -0.54 -0.04 -6.54
N ARG A 97 -0.43 -1.31 -6.18
CA ARG A 97 -1.54 -2.29 -6.31
C ARG A 97 -2.77 -1.89 -5.50
N HIS A 98 -2.59 -1.30 -4.32
CA HIS A 98 -3.71 -0.81 -3.52
C HIS A 98 -4.44 0.34 -4.22
N ASN A 99 -3.68 1.29 -4.80
CA ASN A 99 -4.25 2.39 -5.57
C ASN A 99 -4.94 1.91 -6.86
N GLU A 100 -4.38 0.93 -7.56
CA GLU A 100 -4.99 0.34 -8.75
C GLU A 100 -6.32 -0.35 -8.42
N ARG A 101 -6.39 -1.09 -7.30
CA ARG A 101 -7.63 -1.72 -6.84
C ARG A 101 -8.70 -0.69 -6.49
N ALA A 102 -8.33 0.35 -5.74
CA ALA A 102 -9.26 1.43 -5.40
C ALA A 102 -9.79 2.14 -6.65
N ARG A 103 -8.93 2.35 -7.66
CA ARG A 103 -9.35 2.94 -8.94
C ARG A 103 -10.30 2.02 -9.72
N ARG A 104 -10.00 0.73 -9.81
CA ARG A 104 -10.89 -0.24 -10.50
C ARG A 104 -12.26 -0.32 -9.84
N GLN A 105 -12.32 -0.29 -8.51
CA GLN A 105 -13.60 -0.28 -7.79
C GLN A 105 -14.43 0.97 -8.13
N HIS A 106 -13.79 2.13 -8.24
CA HIS A 106 -14.47 3.36 -8.66
C HIS A 106 -14.91 3.30 -10.13
N ASP A 107 -14.07 2.75 -11.02
CA ASP A 107 -14.41 2.58 -12.43
C ASP A 107 -15.58 1.57 -12.59
N ASP A 108 -15.59 0.45 -11.86
CA ASP A 108 -16.67 -0.55 -11.85
C ASP A 108 -17.98 0.03 -11.26
N ALA A 109 -17.87 0.94 -10.28
CA ALA A 109 -19.00 1.65 -9.70
C ALA A 109 -19.50 2.81 -10.59
N THR A 110 -18.84 3.14 -11.71
CA THR A 110 -19.30 4.21 -12.61
C THR A 110 -20.00 3.59 -13.82
N THR A 111 -21.25 4.00 -14.08
CA THR A 111 -22.03 3.56 -15.25
C THR A 111 -22.51 4.75 -16.09
N SER A 112 -22.95 4.48 -17.32
CA SER A 112 -23.52 5.51 -18.21
C SER A 112 -25.04 5.44 -18.23
N CYS A 113 -25.70 6.59 -18.13
CA CYS A 113 -27.16 6.67 -18.18
C CYS A 113 -27.67 6.24 -19.57
N PRO A 114 -28.59 5.28 -19.68
CA PRO A 114 -29.12 4.83 -20.98
C PRO A 114 -29.94 5.92 -21.70
N GLU A 115 -30.54 6.86 -20.94
CA GLU A 115 -31.40 7.91 -21.51
C GLU A 115 -30.60 9.11 -22.03
N CYS A 116 -29.58 9.57 -21.29
CA CYS A 116 -28.84 10.81 -21.63
C CYS A 116 -27.36 10.60 -21.95
N GLY A 117 -26.82 9.39 -21.76
CA GLY A 117 -25.44 9.02 -22.09
C GLY A 117 -24.34 9.63 -21.20
N ARG A 118 -24.70 10.25 -20.07
CA ARG A 118 -23.72 10.82 -19.13
C ARG A 118 -23.31 9.82 -18.05
N GLU A 119 -22.08 9.95 -17.57
CA GLU A 119 -21.52 9.19 -16.45
C GLU A 119 -22.27 9.49 -15.14
N LEU A 120 -22.57 8.44 -14.38
CA LEU A 120 -23.15 8.50 -13.04
C LEU A 120 -22.65 7.33 -12.19
N ASP A 121 -22.86 7.43 -10.88
CA ASP A 121 -22.57 6.37 -9.93
C ASP A 121 -23.61 5.24 -10.05
N GLY A 122 -23.17 4.00 -10.22
CA GLY A 122 -23.99 2.81 -10.41
C GLY A 122 -24.85 2.44 -9.20
N ASP A 123 -24.53 2.97 -8.02
CA ASP A 123 -25.34 2.79 -6.82
C ASP A 123 -26.55 3.76 -6.74
N LEU A 124 -26.75 4.61 -7.76
CA LEU A 124 -27.87 5.55 -7.82
C LEU A 124 -29.09 4.96 -8.54
N ASP A 125 -30.24 4.92 -7.86
CA ASP A 125 -31.54 4.54 -8.44
C ASP A 125 -32.11 5.59 -9.42
N PHE A 126 -31.43 6.73 -9.58
CA PHE A 126 -31.84 7.81 -10.48
C PHE A 126 -30.64 8.58 -11.02
N CYS A 127 -30.76 9.07 -12.25
CA CYS A 127 -29.73 9.90 -12.86
C CYS A 127 -29.83 11.34 -12.35
N HIS A 128 -28.79 11.82 -11.66
CA HIS A 128 -28.71 13.22 -11.19
C HIS A 128 -28.67 14.29 -12.31
N TRP A 129 -28.43 13.89 -13.56
CA TRP A 129 -28.29 14.83 -14.68
C TRP A 129 -29.60 15.10 -15.42
N CYS A 130 -30.37 14.04 -15.71
CA CYS A 130 -31.62 14.12 -16.46
C CYS A 130 -32.84 13.72 -15.63
N THR A 131 -32.65 13.30 -14.38
CA THR A 131 -33.70 12.85 -13.46
C THR A 131 -34.44 11.57 -13.87
N ALA A 132 -33.92 10.83 -14.86
CA ALA A 132 -34.44 9.51 -15.23
C ALA A 132 -34.26 8.51 -14.09
N ARG A 133 -35.26 7.65 -13.84
CA ARG A 133 -35.12 6.50 -12.93
C ARG A 133 -34.30 5.40 -13.58
N LEU A 134 -33.48 4.73 -12.80
CA LEU A 134 -32.62 3.64 -13.23
C LEU A 134 -33.13 2.39 -12.50
N ASP A 135 -33.83 1.53 -13.23
CA ASP A 135 -34.21 0.22 -12.71
C ASP A 135 -32.95 -0.66 -12.70
N GLU A 136 -32.83 -1.63 -11.78
CA GLU A 136 -31.71 -2.60 -11.64
C GLU A 136 -31.51 -3.53 -12.88
N ALA A 137 -32.02 -3.14 -14.04
CA ALA A 137 -32.13 -3.86 -15.29
C ALA A 137 -30.82 -3.85 -16.10
N GLY A 138 -29.72 -4.28 -15.48
CA GLY A 138 -28.46 -4.58 -16.16
C GLY A 138 -28.07 -6.07 -16.14
N ALA A 139 -28.75 -6.91 -15.35
CA ALA A 139 -28.40 -8.33 -15.19
C ALA A 139 -29.24 -9.30 -16.05
N ASP A 140 -30.36 -8.85 -16.63
CA ASP A 140 -31.37 -9.76 -17.21
C ASP A 140 -31.67 -9.51 -18.71
N ALA A 141 -30.77 -8.87 -19.47
CA ALA A 141 -31.02 -8.57 -20.89
C ALA A 141 -30.47 -9.62 -21.90
N ASP A 142 -29.84 -10.70 -21.44
CA ASP A 142 -29.25 -11.75 -22.30
C ASP A 142 -29.90 -13.14 -22.13
N ALA A 143 -31.11 -13.22 -21.58
CA ALA A 143 -31.84 -14.49 -21.42
C ALA A 143 -33.22 -14.45 -22.12
N GLU A 144 -33.23 -14.25 -23.44
CA GLU A 144 -34.33 -14.74 -24.29
C GLU A 144 -33.84 -15.23 -25.66
#